data_AF-A0A922FCW6-F1
#
_entry.id   AF-A0A922FCW6-F1
#
_cell.length_a   1.000
_cell.length_b   1.000
_cell.length_c   1.000
_cell.angle_alpha   90.00
_cell.angle_beta   90.00
_cell.angle_gamma   90.00
#
_symmetry.space_group_name_H-M   'P 1'
#
loop_
_entity.id
_entity.type
_entity.pdbx_description
1 polymer ?
#
loop_
_entity_poly.entity_id
_entity_poly.type
_entity_poly.pdbx_seq_one_letter_code
_entity_poly.pdbx_strand_id
1 'polypeptide(L)'
;MEDHGSTYLQLFVDETSLFNRIVLGSLLPTKIWDPLPHFFQTWLRNYIGGVLVYFISGFLWCFYIYYWKRNVYVPKDAIPSNKAMLLQIYVSMKAMPWYTALPTISEYMVENGWTKCFPRISDVGWLPYILYLVIYVIIVEFGIYWMHRELHDIKPLYKHLHATHHIYNKQNTLSPFAGKFSIY
;
A
#
# COMPACT_ATOMS: atom_id res chain seq x y z
N MET A 1 -12.62 15.39 -34.48
CA MET A 1 -13.29 14.79 -33.31
C MET A 1 -12.24 14.05 -32.49
N GLU A 2 -11.15 14.73 -32.13
CA GLU A 2 -9.97 14.17 -31.48
C GLU A 2 -9.31 15.31 -30.69
N ASP A 3 -9.71 15.51 -29.43
CA ASP A 3 -9.04 16.41 -28.47
C ASP A 3 -9.51 16.15 -27.03
N HIS A 4 -10.77 15.74 -26.87
CA HIS A 4 -11.36 15.47 -25.56
C HIS A 4 -10.67 14.32 -24.79
N GLY A 5 -10.18 13.29 -25.49
CA GLY A 5 -9.46 12.17 -24.84
C GLY A 5 -8.09 12.58 -24.28
N SER A 6 -7.38 13.46 -24.98
CA SER A 6 -6.07 14.00 -24.55
C SER A 6 -6.25 14.91 -23.32
N THR A 7 -7.21 15.84 -23.39
CA THR A 7 -7.53 16.74 -22.27
C THR A 7 -7.98 15.97 -21.02
N TYR A 8 -8.67 14.84 -21.21
CA TYR A 8 -9.13 13.99 -20.12
C TYR A 8 -8.00 13.25 -19.40
N LEU A 9 -7.09 12.61 -20.14
CA LEU A 9 -5.94 11.91 -19.55
C LEU A 9 -4.99 12.87 -18.82
N GLN A 10 -4.88 14.10 -19.33
CA GLN A 10 -4.08 15.14 -18.70
C GLN A 10 -4.51 15.44 -17.25
N LEU A 11 -5.80 15.30 -16.92
CA LEU A 11 -6.28 15.49 -15.55
C LEU A 11 -5.61 14.54 -14.55
N PHE A 12 -5.38 13.29 -14.95
CA PHE A 12 -4.70 12.31 -14.09
C PHE A 12 -3.21 12.63 -13.96
N VAL A 13 -2.56 12.99 -15.07
CA VAL A 13 -1.14 13.39 -15.07
C VAL A 13 -0.91 14.64 -14.21
N ASP A 14 -1.81 15.61 -14.28
CA ASP A 14 -1.74 16.85 -13.48
C ASP A 14 -1.92 16.56 -11.99
N GLU A 15 -2.85 15.67 -11.63
CA GLU A 15 -3.10 15.26 -10.25
C GLU A 15 -1.90 14.50 -9.67
N THR A 16 -1.39 13.49 -10.38
CA THR A 16 -0.22 12.73 -9.91
C THR A 16 1.03 13.61 -9.84
N SER A 17 1.21 14.52 -10.79
CA SER A 17 2.28 15.53 -10.78
C SER A 17 2.16 16.46 -9.58
N LEU A 18 0.94 16.89 -9.23
CA LEU A 18 0.69 17.71 -8.04
C LEU A 18 1.08 16.94 -6.77
N PHE A 19 0.66 15.68 -6.63
CA PHE A 19 1.02 14.85 -5.48
C PHE A 19 2.53 14.58 -5.40
N ASN A 20 3.19 14.35 -6.54
CA ASN A 20 4.65 14.22 -6.62
C ASN A 20 5.31 15.49 -6.07
N ARG A 21 4.90 16.68 -6.51
CA ARG A 21 5.45 17.96 -6.03
C ARG A 21 5.19 18.18 -4.55
N ILE A 22 3.99 17.88 -4.05
CA ILE A 22 3.64 18.04 -2.63
C ILE A 22 4.53 17.16 -1.76
N VAL A 23 4.65 15.86 -2.07
CA VAL A 23 5.38 14.91 -1.22
C VAL A 23 6.89 15.05 -1.43
N LEU A 24 7.36 14.97 -2.67
CA LEU A 24 8.80 14.99 -2.98
C LEU A 24 9.39 16.37 -2.77
N GLY A 25 8.70 17.43 -3.17
CA GLY A 25 9.16 18.80 -2.99
C GLY A 25 9.24 19.22 -1.52
N SER A 26 8.41 18.65 -0.65
CA SER A 26 8.46 18.93 0.80
C SER A 26 9.54 18.15 1.54
N LEU A 27 9.90 16.95 1.04
CA LEU A 27 10.75 16.01 1.78
C LEU A 27 12.15 15.83 1.18
N LEU A 28 12.35 16.17 -0.09
CA LEU A 28 13.59 15.96 -0.81
C LEU A 28 14.05 17.23 -1.52
N PRO A 29 15.37 17.50 -1.58
CA PRO A 29 15.92 18.53 -2.44
C PRO A 29 15.52 18.33 -3.91
N THR A 30 15.09 19.40 -4.58
CA THR A 30 14.61 19.37 -5.99
C THR A 30 15.55 18.64 -6.94
N LYS A 31 16.87 18.82 -6.77
CA LYS A 31 17.90 18.19 -7.60
C LYS A 31 17.88 16.66 -7.60
N ILE A 32 17.28 16.03 -6.60
CA ILE A 32 17.25 14.57 -6.45
C ILE A 32 16.08 13.96 -7.23
N TRP A 33 14.92 14.61 -7.22
CA TRP A 33 13.69 14.00 -7.71
C TRP A 33 13.15 14.61 -9.00
N ASP A 34 13.35 15.92 -9.22
CA ASP A 34 12.85 16.65 -10.39
C ASP A 34 13.42 16.11 -11.71
N PRO A 35 14.70 15.69 -11.82
CA PRO A 35 15.24 15.12 -13.05
C PRO A 35 14.74 13.70 -13.36
N LEU A 36 14.08 13.03 -12.41
CA LEU A 36 13.63 11.65 -12.62
C LEU A 36 12.46 11.64 -13.62
N PRO A 37 12.34 10.61 -14.47
CA PRO A 37 11.14 10.41 -15.28
C PRO A 37 9.88 10.33 -14.39
N HIS A 38 8.74 10.80 -14.89
CA HIS A 38 7.47 10.90 -14.15
C HIS A 38 7.10 9.60 -13.41
N PHE A 39 7.25 8.44 -14.07
CA PHE A 39 7.03 7.14 -13.46
C PHE A 39 7.85 6.92 -12.18
N PHE A 40 9.14 7.28 -12.20
CA PHE A 40 10.02 7.14 -11.05
C PHE A 40 9.77 8.19 -9.97
N GLN A 41 9.30 9.39 -10.34
CA GLN A 41 8.81 10.37 -9.36
C GLN A 41 7.58 9.80 -8.62
N THR A 42 6.60 9.28 -9.36
CA THR A 42 5.40 8.63 -8.82
C THR A 42 5.76 7.46 -7.93
N TRP A 43 6.70 6.60 -8.36
CA TRP A 43 7.17 5.48 -7.54
C TRP A 43 7.84 5.94 -6.25
N LEU A 44 8.72 6.95 -6.34
CA LEU A 44 9.39 7.50 -5.17
C LEU A 44 8.40 8.14 -4.19
N ARG A 45 7.39 8.85 -4.70
CA ARG A 45 6.30 9.44 -3.89
C ARG A 45 5.49 8.35 -3.20
N ASN A 46 5.11 7.30 -3.93
CA ASN A 46 4.39 6.16 -3.37
C ASN A 46 5.23 5.39 -2.35
N TYR A 47 6.54 5.27 -2.58
CA TYR A 47 7.47 4.66 -1.63
C TYR A 47 7.56 5.45 -0.32
N ILE A 48 7.83 6.76 -0.41
CA ILE A 48 7.94 7.63 0.77
C ILE A 48 6.60 7.67 1.52
N GLY A 49 5.49 7.86 0.81
CA GLY A 49 4.14 7.85 1.39
C GLY A 49 3.84 6.53 2.10
N GLY A 50 4.12 5.39 1.45
CA GLY A 50 3.92 4.06 2.03
C GLY A 50 4.77 3.83 3.28
N VAL A 51 6.03 4.25 3.26
CA VAL A 51 6.95 4.17 4.42
C VAL A 51 6.46 5.04 5.57
N LEU A 52 6.02 6.28 5.30
CA LEU A 52 5.47 7.18 6.32
C LEU A 52 4.21 6.60 6.95
N VAL A 53 3.26 6.13 6.14
CA VAL A 53 2.04 5.48 6.63
C VAL A 53 2.38 4.27 7.48
N TYR A 54 3.29 3.40 7.02
CA TYR A 54 3.71 2.20 7.74
C TYR A 54 4.31 2.51 9.11
N PHE A 55 5.28 3.44 9.18
CA PHE A 55 5.94 3.76 10.45
C PHE A 55 5.07 4.59 11.38
N ILE A 56 4.33 5.58 10.87
CA ILE A 56 3.46 6.42 11.72
C ILE A 56 2.34 5.57 12.31
N SER A 57 1.64 4.78 11.50
CA SER A 57 0.56 3.91 12.00
C SER A 57 1.09 2.83 12.95
N GLY A 58 2.21 2.18 12.59
CA GLY A 58 2.85 1.18 13.45
C GLY A 58 3.33 1.76 14.77
N PHE A 59 3.90 2.97 14.77
CA PHE A 59 4.30 3.68 15.97
C PHE A 59 3.10 4.04 16.85
N LEU A 60 2.07 4.68 16.28
CA LEU A 60 0.87 5.09 17.03
C LEU A 60 0.18 3.88 17.65
N TRP A 61 0.08 2.77 16.91
CA TRP A 61 -0.47 1.53 17.42
C TRP A 61 0.38 0.96 18.56
N CYS A 62 1.71 0.88 18.39
CA CYS A 62 2.61 0.39 19.45
C CYS A 62 2.53 1.26 20.71
N PHE A 63 2.53 2.58 20.54
CA PHE A 63 2.39 3.53 21.64
C PHE A 63 1.07 3.35 22.36
N TYR A 64 -0.04 3.25 21.62
CA TYR A 64 -1.35 3.09 22.22
C TYR A 64 -1.52 1.74 22.94
N ILE A 65 -1.16 0.62 22.30
CA ILE A 65 -1.41 -0.72 22.85
C ILE A 65 -0.36 -1.15 23.86
N TYR A 66 0.93 -0.92 23.59
CA TYR A 66 2.02 -1.43 24.44
C TYR A 66 2.43 -0.47 25.56
N TYR A 67 2.16 0.83 25.41
CA TYR A 67 2.51 1.83 26.40
C TYR A 67 1.28 2.40 27.12
N TRP A 68 0.33 3.04 26.41
CA TRP A 68 -0.83 3.68 27.04
C TRP A 68 -1.81 2.66 27.65
N LYS A 69 -2.23 1.67 26.86
CA LYS A 69 -3.21 0.63 27.23
C LYS A 69 -2.53 -0.71 27.48
N ARG A 70 -1.37 -0.65 28.12
CA ARG A 70 -0.54 -1.81 28.41
C ARG A 70 -1.33 -2.86 29.19
N ASN A 71 -1.29 -4.11 28.73
CA ASN A 71 -1.98 -5.26 29.32
C ASN A 71 -3.51 -5.20 29.30
N VAL A 72 -4.12 -4.26 28.57
CA VAL A 72 -5.58 -4.18 28.42
C VAL A 72 -6.04 -5.07 27.26
N TYR A 73 -5.37 -4.97 26.11
CA TYR A 73 -5.75 -5.70 24.90
C TYR A 73 -4.86 -6.92 24.61
N VAL A 74 -3.64 -6.94 25.15
CA VAL A 74 -2.64 -7.98 24.90
C VAL A 74 -2.02 -8.41 26.25
N PRO A 75 -1.99 -9.72 26.58
CA PRO A 75 -1.35 -10.21 27.80
C PRO A 75 0.13 -9.81 27.91
N LYS A 76 0.67 -9.74 29.13
CA LYS A 76 2.07 -9.36 29.41
C LYS A 76 3.08 -10.16 28.57
N ASP A 77 2.81 -11.44 28.40
CA ASP A 77 3.73 -12.41 27.80
C ASP A 77 3.59 -12.47 26.26
N ALA A 78 2.65 -11.69 25.71
CA ALA A 78 2.35 -11.63 24.28
C ALA A 78 2.88 -10.36 23.60
N ILE A 79 3.47 -9.42 24.35
CA ILE A 79 4.14 -8.26 23.75
C ILE A 79 5.46 -8.73 23.10
N PRO A 80 5.66 -8.50 21.79
CA PRO A 80 6.86 -8.95 21.09
C PRO A 80 8.11 -8.22 21.58
N SER A 81 9.24 -8.91 21.58
CA SER A 81 10.54 -8.29 21.87
C SER A 81 10.96 -7.29 20.78
N ASN A 82 11.79 -6.30 21.14
CA ASN A 82 12.37 -5.35 20.18
C ASN A 82 13.08 -6.05 19.02
N LYS A 83 13.78 -7.17 19.29
CA LYS A 83 14.44 -7.97 18.24
C LYS A 83 13.44 -8.55 17.25
N ALA A 84 12.30 -9.04 17.72
CA ALA A 84 11.24 -9.56 16.86
C ALA A 84 10.60 -8.44 16.02
N MET A 85 10.32 -7.28 16.63
CA MET A 85 9.77 -6.12 15.91
C MET A 85 10.73 -5.59 14.84
N LEU A 86 12.03 -5.46 15.15
CA LEU A 86 13.04 -5.02 14.17
C LEU A 86 13.15 -6.00 12.99
N LEU A 87 13.07 -7.30 13.27
CA LEU A 87 13.07 -8.32 12.22
C LEU A 87 11.82 -8.23 11.34
N GLN A 88 10.65 -7.99 11.92
CA GLN A 88 9.41 -7.77 11.16
C GLN A 88 9.51 -6.53 10.27
N ILE A 89 9.98 -5.40 10.82
CA ILE A 89 10.24 -4.17 10.05
C ILE A 89 11.21 -4.46 8.91
N TYR A 90 12.31 -5.17 9.17
CA TYR A 90 13.30 -5.50 8.15
C TYR A 90 12.71 -6.31 6.99
N VAL A 91 11.89 -7.31 7.28
CA VAL A 91 11.22 -8.11 6.23
C VAL A 91 10.21 -7.25 5.47
N SER A 92 9.38 -6.47 6.15
CA SER A 92 8.41 -5.58 5.50
C SER A 92 9.09 -4.54 4.60
N MET A 93 10.20 -3.95 5.05
CA MET A 93 10.93 -2.93 4.30
C MET A 93 11.60 -3.50 3.04
N LYS A 94 11.95 -4.79 3.02
CA LYS A 94 12.39 -5.47 1.78
C LYS A 94 11.28 -5.62 0.75
N ALA A 95 10.04 -5.81 1.20
CA ALA A 95 8.88 -5.95 0.33
C ALA A 95 8.32 -4.58 -0.12
N MET A 96 8.52 -3.54 0.68
CA MET A 96 7.95 -2.20 0.47
C MET A 96 8.15 -1.65 -0.95
N PRO A 97 9.35 -1.71 -1.58
CA PRO A 97 9.56 -1.23 -2.94
C PRO A 97 8.60 -1.85 -3.98
N TRP A 98 8.29 -3.13 -3.81
CA TRP A 98 7.40 -3.89 -4.69
C TRP A 98 5.94 -3.59 -4.40
N TYR A 99 5.57 -3.46 -3.12
CA TYR A 99 4.21 -3.07 -2.73
C TYR A 99 3.86 -1.67 -3.25
N THR A 100 4.81 -0.74 -3.26
CA THR A 100 4.58 0.63 -3.75
C THR A 100 4.74 0.75 -5.26
N ALA A 101 5.32 -0.26 -5.93
CA ALA A 101 5.32 -0.37 -7.38
C ALA A 101 3.92 -0.69 -7.94
N LEU A 102 3.09 -1.46 -7.24
CA LEU A 102 1.73 -1.79 -7.68
C LEU A 102 0.84 -0.54 -7.94
N PRO A 103 0.66 0.39 -6.98
CA PRO A 103 -0.10 1.62 -7.26
C PRO A 103 0.58 2.49 -8.31
N THR A 104 1.91 2.51 -8.38
CA THR A 104 2.65 3.24 -9.42
C THR A 104 2.33 2.72 -10.83
N ILE A 105 2.31 1.40 -11.02
CA ILE A 105 1.94 0.77 -12.29
C ILE A 105 0.48 1.07 -12.59
N SER A 106 -0.42 0.99 -11.59
CA SER A 106 -1.83 1.36 -11.78
C SER A 106 -2.00 2.80 -12.25
N GLU A 107 -1.31 3.76 -11.63
CA GLU A 107 -1.33 5.16 -12.04
C GLU A 107 -0.79 5.34 -13.47
N TYR A 108 0.32 4.69 -13.80
CA TYR A 108 0.84 4.68 -15.16
C TYR A 108 -0.17 4.15 -16.19
N MET A 109 -0.87 3.05 -15.87
CA MET A 109 -1.91 2.50 -16.73
C MET A 109 -3.09 3.46 -16.90
N VAL A 110 -3.46 4.20 -15.85
CA VAL A 110 -4.51 5.23 -15.90
C VAL A 110 -4.08 6.40 -16.79
N GLU A 111 -2.89 6.94 -16.58
CA GLU A 111 -2.34 8.06 -17.35
C GLU A 111 -2.20 7.74 -18.85
N ASN A 112 -1.92 6.48 -19.19
CA ASN A 112 -1.82 6.01 -20.58
C ASN A 112 -3.16 5.57 -21.20
N GLY A 113 -4.28 5.72 -20.48
CA GLY A 113 -5.60 5.36 -20.98
C GLY A 113 -5.85 3.86 -21.14
N TRP A 114 -5.08 3.01 -20.44
CA TRP A 114 -5.26 1.55 -20.45
C TRP A 114 -6.42 1.10 -19.56
N THR A 115 -7.01 2.03 -18.81
CA THR A 115 -8.10 1.80 -17.87
C THR A 115 -9.24 2.76 -18.14
N LYS A 116 -10.44 2.44 -17.62
CA LYS A 116 -11.61 3.32 -17.65
C LYS A 116 -11.82 3.98 -16.29
N CYS A 117 -10.83 4.73 -15.82
CA CYS A 117 -10.93 5.52 -14.59
C CYS A 117 -11.59 6.87 -14.85
N PHE A 118 -12.25 7.42 -13.82
CA PHE A 118 -12.98 8.69 -13.87
C PHE A 118 -12.43 9.66 -12.83
N PRO A 119 -12.03 10.89 -13.23
CA PRO A 119 -11.44 11.85 -12.30
C PRO A 119 -12.48 12.44 -11.35
N ARG A 120 -13.77 12.42 -11.72
CA ARG A 120 -14.85 12.99 -10.90
C ARG A 120 -16.07 12.08 -10.89
N ILE A 121 -16.79 12.08 -9.76
CA ILE A 121 -18.08 11.40 -9.62
C ILE A 121 -19.10 11.97 -10.62
N SER A 122 -19.03 13.26 -10.93
CA SER A 122 -19.91 13.93 -11.90
C SER A 122 -19.83 13.32 -13.31
N ASP A 123 -18.74 12.64 -13.66
CA ASP A 123 -18.52 12.09 -14.99
C ASP A 123 -19.27 10.77 -15.20
N VAL A 124 -19.71 10.13 -14.11
CA VAL A 124 -20.45 8.86 -14.12
C VAL A 124 -21.78 8.91 -13.36
N GLY A 125 -21.94 9.86 -12.44
CA GLY A 125 -23.06 9.93 -11.52
C GLY A 125 -22.92 9.03 -10.28
N TRP A 126 -23.66 9.36 -9.23
CA TRP A 126 -23.59 8.67 -7.94
C TRP A 126 -23.95 7.19 -8.00
N LEU A 127 -25.00 6.83 -8.75
CA LEU A 127 -25.44 5.43 -8.82
C LEU A 127 -24.37 4.54 -9.50
N PRO A 128 -23.85 4.86 -10.70
CA PRO A 128 -22.74 4.10 -11.29
C PRO A 128 -21.49 4.10 -10.43
N TYR A 129 -21.14 5.21 -9.77
CA TYR A 129 -20.03 5.25 -8.82
C TYR A 129 -20.16 4.20 -7.70
N ILE A 130 -21.32 4.13 -7.05
CA ILE A 130 -21.58 3.15 -5.99
C ILE A 130 -21.50 1.72 -6.54
N LEU A 131 -22.07 1.46 -7.72
CA LEU A 131 -22.02 0.14 -8.35
C LEU A 131 -20.58 -0.26 -8.69
N TYR A 132 -19.78 0.64 -9.27
CA TYR A 132 -18.37 0.39 -9.55
C TYR A 132 -17.56 0.16 -8.29
N LEU A 133 -17.84 0.88 -7.20
CA LEU A 133 -17.20 0.65 -5.91
C LEU A 133 -17.52 -0.76 -5.38
N VAL A 134 -18.78 -1.19 -5.43
CA VAL A 134 -19.18 -2.55 -5.00
C VAL A 134 -18.50 -3.61 -5.86
N ILE A 135 -18.52 -3.45 -7.18
CA ILE A 135 -17.85 -4.37 -8.11
C ILE A 135 -16.34 -4.42 -7.82
N TYR A 136 -15.71 -3.26 -7.62
CA TYR A 136 -14.29 -3.17 -7.26
C TYR A 136 -13.98 -3.96 -5.99
N VAL A 137 -14.74 -3.75 -4.92
CA VAL A 137 -14.53 -4.48 -3.65
C VAL A 137 -14.70 -5.98 -3.86
N ILE A 138 -15.74 -6.43 -4.58
CA ILE A 138 -15.93 -7.86 -4.87
C ILE A 138 -14.74 -8.46 -5.62
N ILE A 139 -14.26 -7.78 -6.67
CA ILE A 139 -13.12 -8.24 -7.47
C ILE A 139 -11.85 -8.28 -6.64
N VAL A 140 -11.60 -7.25 -5.82
CA VAL A 140 -10.42 -7.16 -4.96
C VAL A 140 -10.43 -8.27 -3.91
N GLU A 141 -11.54 -8.46 -3.20
CA GLU A 141 -11.67 -9.51 -2.18
C GLU A 141 -11.50 -10.91 -2.79
N PHE A 142 -12.15 -11.16 -3.94
CA PHE A 142 -12.00 -12.40 -4.68
C PHE A 142 -10.54 -12.62 -5.12
N GLY A 143 -9.91 -11.59 -5.69
CA GLY A 143 -8.52 -11.64 -6.15
C GLY A 143 -7.53 -11.88 -5.02
N ILE A 144 -7.69 -11.21 -3.88
CA ILE A 144 -6.88 -11.42 -2.68
C ILE A 144 -7.03 -12.84 -2.16
N TYR A 145 -8.27 -13.36 -2.10
CA TYR A 145 -8.52 -14.74 -1.66
C TYR A 145 -7.78 -15.76 -2.54
N TRP A 146 -7.91 -15.66 -3.87
CA TRP A 146 -7.27 -16.60 -4.78
C TRP A 146 -5.75 -16.47 -4.77
N MET A 147 -5.22 -15.25 -4.79
CA MET A 147 -3.78 -15.01 -4.66
C MET A 147 -3.23 -15.62 -3.36
N HIS A 148 -3.92 -15.40 -2.22
CA HIS A 148 -3.50 -15.97 -0.95
C HIS A 148 -3.56 -17.50 -0.95
N ARG A 149 -4.59 -18.08 -1.57
CA ARG A 149 -4.73 -19.53 -1.74
C ARG A 149 -3.61 -20.09 -2.62
N GLU A 150 -3.31 -19.46 -3.74
CA GLU A 150 -2.23 -19.88 -4.65
C GLU A 150 -0.86 -19.79 -4.00
N LEU A 151 -0.63 -18.76 -3.16
CA LEU A 151 0.57 -18.66 -2.32
C LEU A 151 0.73 -19.85 -1.36
N HIS A 152 -0.37 -20.52 -1.00
CA HIS A 152 -0.34 -21.75 -0.21
C HIS A 152 -0.22 -23.02 -1.06
N ASP A 153 -0.95 -23.09 -2.18
CA ASP A 153 -1.04 -24.31 -3.00
C ASP A 153 0.21 -24.51 -3.89
N ILE A 154 0.87 -23.42 -4.32
CA ILE A 154 2.02 -23.46 -5.23
C ILE A 154 3.34 -23.44 -4.44
N LYS A 155 4.06 -24.57 -4.40
CA LYS A 155 5.26 -24.78 -3.55
C LYS A 155 6.35 -23.69 -3.69
N PRO A 156 6.75 -23.23 -4.90
CA PRO A 156 7.73 -22.14 -5.00
C PRO A 156 7.25 -20.82 -4.41
N LEU A 157 5.97 -20.47 -4.62
CA LEU A 157 5.37 -19.25 -4.07
C LEU A 157 5.30 -19.32 -2.54
N TYR A 158 4.89 -20.48 -2.02
CA TYR A 158 4.91 -20.70 -0.57
C TYR A 158 6.31 -20.52 -0.01
N LYS A 159 7.32 -21.20 -0.57
CA LYS A 159 8.68 -21.19 -0.02
C LYS A 159 9.33 -19.81 -0.02
N HIS A 160 9.18 -19.04 -1.11
CA HIS A 160 9.94 -17.80 -1.29
C HIS A 160 9.16 -16.54 -0.91
N LEU A 161 7.83 -16.55 -0.99
CA LEU A 161 7.00 -15.37 -0.74
C LEU A 161 6.15 -15.50 0.52
N HIS A 162 5.58 -16.69 0.80
CA HIS A 162 4.56 -16.84 1.84
C HIS A 162 5.07 -17.40 3.18
N ALA A 163 6.08 -18.27 3.17
CA ALA A 163 6.57 -18.95 4.37
C ALA A 163 7.09 -17.98 5.43
N THR A 164 7.74 -16.90 4.99
CA THR A 164 8.24 -15.83 5.87
C THR A 164 7.10 -15.14 6.64
N HIS A 165 5.93 -14.99 6.03
CA HIS A 165 4.74 -14.44 6.68
C HIS A 165 4.23 -15.35 7.81
N HIS A 166 4.26 -16.68 7.62
CA HIS A 166 3.84 -17.64 8.65
C HIS A 166 4.81 -17.77 9.83
N ILE A 167 6.11 -17.55 9.61
CA ILE A 167 7.14 -17.62 10.67
C ILE A 167 6.87 -16.60 11.80
N TYR A 168 6.27 -15.45 11.48
CA TYR A 168 5.99 -14.38 12.45
C TYR A 168 4.55 -14.36 12.97
N ASN A 169 3.75 -15.37 12.62
CA ASN A 169 2.35 -15.51 12.99
C ASN A 169 2.15 -16.38 14.26
N LYS A 170 3.07 -16.31 15.23
CA LYS A 170 2.85 -16.90 16.55
C LYS A 170 2.12 -15.87 17.43
N GLN A 171 1.22 -16.34 18.30
CA GLN A 171 0.40 -15.47 19.17
C GLN A 171 1.23 -14.50 20.03
N ASN A 172 2.48 -14.85 20.35
CA ASN A 172 3.41 -14.04 21.12
C ASN A 172 4.35 -13.16 20.27
N THR A 173 4.13 -13.07 18.96
CA THR A 173 4.91 -12.22 18.04
C THR A 173 4.04 -11.22 17.27
N LEU A 174 2.76 -11.08 17.62
CA LEU A 174 1.84 -10.14 16.99
C LEU A 174 2.32 -8.70 17.24
N SER A 175 2.54 -7.96 16.16
CA SER A 175 2.88 -6.54 16.17
C SER A 175 2.31 -5.88 14.91
N PRO A 176 2.11 -4.56 14.90
CA PRO A 176 1.57 -3.87 13.72
C PRO A 176 2.56 -3.93 12.54
N PHE A 177 3.83 -4.26 12.81
CA PHE A 177 4.87 -4.42 11.80
C PHE A 177 4.89 -5.82 11.16
N ALA A 178 4.18 -6.80 11.73
CA ALA A 178 4.14 -8.18 11.22
C ALA A 178 3.22 -8.36 10.00
N GLY A 179 2.48 -7.33 9.59
CA GLY A 179 1.58 -7.38 8.43
C GLY A 179 0.35 -8.29 8.62
N LYS A 180 -0.03 -8.57 9.88
CA LYS A 180 -1.21 -9.38 10.20
C LYS A 180 -2.04 -8.75 11.30
N PHE A 181 -3.33 -8.59 11.04
CA PHE A 181 -4.38 -8.34 12.02
C PHE A 181 -5.40 -9.48 11.93
N SER A 182 -5.03 -10.69 12.38
CA SER A 182 -6.06 -11.70 12.68
C SER A 182 -6.43 -11.55 14.14
N ILE A 183 -7.61 -10.94 14.37
CA ILE A 183 -8.36 -11.16 15.59
C ILE A 183 -9.32 -12.32 15.30
N TYR A 184 -8.81 -13.55 15.27
CA TYR A 184 -9.61 -14.77 15.40
C TYR A 184 -8.76 -15.83 16.08
#